data_AF-X1DHA5-F1
#
_entry.id   AF-X1DHA5-F1
#
_cell.length_a   1.000
_cell.length_b   1.000
_cell.length_c   1.000
_cell.angle_alpha   90.00
_cell.angle_beta   90.00
_cell.angle_gamma   90.00
#
_symmetry.space_group_name_H-M   'P 1'
#
loop_
_entity.id
_entity.type
_entity.pdbx_description
1 polymer ?
#
loop_
_entity_poly.entity_id
_entity_poly.type
_entity_poly.pdbx_seq_one_letter_code
_entity_poly.pdbx_strand_id
1 'polypeptide(L)'
;MECPACNVEMEPLITGIFQCPQCKKIIKEKSTEVEKEEEESLVGTFLDGEWFHKNASLNKQYEICEQGIIINKSDTRLFAVLICHSAYLKSEKYVRLSW
;
A
#
# COMPACT_ATOMS: atom_id res chain seq x y z
N MET A 1 22.89 1.42 27.49
CA MET A 1 23.42 0.18 26.88
C MET A 1 24.94 0.24 26.88
N GLU A 2 25.63 -0.85 27.20
CA GLU A 2 27.10 -0.92 27.06
C GLU A 2 27.49 -1.34 25.65
N CYS A 3 28.56 -0.74 25.12
CA CYS A 3 29.07 -1.11 23.81
C CYS A 3 29.72 -2.50 23.87
N PRO A 4 29.29 -3.48 23.05
CA PRO A 4 29.83 -4.85 23.08
C PRO A 4 31.30 -4.96 22.63
N ALA A 5 31.88 -3.89 22.10
CA ALA A 5 33.27 -3.87 21.65
C ALA A 5 34.21 -3.12 22.60
N CYS A 6 33.69 -2.18 23.40
CA CYS A 6 34.50 -1.29 24.22
C CYS A 6 34.13 -1.33 25.70
N ASN A 7 33.03 -2.01 26.08
CA ASN A 7 32.53 -2.09 27.44
C ASN A 7 32.34 -0.72 28.14
N VAL A 8 32.07 0.31 27.34
CA VAL A 8 31.75 1.67 27.80
C VAL A 8 30.28 1.96 27.54
N GLU A 9 29.70 2.82 28.37
CA GLU A 9 28.32 3.25 28.25
C GLU A 9 28.11 4.04 26.94
N MET A 10 27.06 3.68 26.20
CA MET A 10 26.76 4.28 24.90
C MET A 10 25.90 5.52 25.03
N GLU A 11 26.14 6.49 24.15
CA GLU A 11 25.39 7.75 24.08
C GLU A 11 24.18 7.60 23.15
N PRO A 12 22.99 8.12 23.52
CA PRO A 12 21.83 8.12 22.62
C PRO A 12 21.99 9.20 21.55
N LEU A 13 21.89 8.82 20.27
CA LEU A 13 21.85 9.78 19.16
C LEU A 13 20.43 10.26 18.89
N ILE A 14 19.48 9.32 18.87
CA ILE A 14 18.03 9.54 18.77
C ILE A 14 17.33 8.38 19.49
N THR A 15 16.02 8.46 19.71
CA THR A 15 15.24 7.39 20.35
C THR A 15 15.46 6.04 19.65
N GLY A 16 15.97 5.06 20.38
CA GLY A 16 16.24 3.70 19.86
C GLY A 16 17.54 3.53 19.08
N ILE A 17 18.38 4.57 18.92
CA ILE A 17 19.71 4.46 18.28
C ILE A 17 20.79 5.03 19.20
N PHE A 18 21.78 4.19 19.51
CA PHE A 18 22.89 4.53 20.39
C PHE A 18 24.21 4.49 19.62
N GLN A 19 25.14 5.38 19.98
CA GLN A 19 26.50 5.41 19.46
C GLN A 19 27.51 5.24 20.59
N CYS A 20 28.52 4.39 20.37
CA CYS A 20 29.66 4.31 21.27
C CYS A 20 30.57 5.52 21.06
N PRO A 21 30.91 6.29 22.10
CA PRO A 21 31.76 7.48 21.95
C PRO A 21 33.20 7.12 21.55
N GLN A 22 33.69 5.93 21.90
CA GLN A 22 35.08 5.52 21.67
C GLN A 22 35.31 4.89 20.29
N CYS A 23 34.46 3.94 19.88
CA CYS A 23 34.61 3.24 18.60
C CYS A 23 33.62 3.70 17.52
N LYS A 24 32.74 4.67 17.85
CA LYS A 24 31.70 5.22 16.98
C LYS A 24 30.70 4.19 16.45
N LYS A 25 30.68 2.98 17.01
CA LYS A 25 29.77 1.90 16.63
C LYS A 25 28.34 2.27 17.00
N ILE A 26 27.43 2.16 16.05
CA ILE A 26 26.01 2.49 16.20
C ILE A 26 25.23 1.19 16.42
N ILE A 27 24.38 1.16 17.45
CA ILE A 27 23.50 0.03 17.76
C ILE A 27 22.07 0.57 17.83
N LYS A 28 21.21 -0.01 16.99
CA LYS A 28 19.77 0.20 17.08
C LYS A 28 19.22 -0.77 18.10
N GLU A 29 18.58 -0.26 19.14
CA GLU A 29 17.79 -1.07 20.05
C GLU A 29 16.71 -1.74 19.21
N LYS A 30 16.67 -3.08 19.17
CA LYS A 30 15.54 -3.79 18.57
C LYS A 30 14.34 -3.47 19.44
N SER A 31 13.55 -2.47 19.05
CA SER A 31 12.25 -2.27 19.63
C SER A 31 11.48 -3.58 19.44
N THR A 32 11.02 -4.17 20.54
CA THR A 32 9.76 -4.93 20.58
C THR A 32 8.60 -3.97 20.34
N GLU A 33 8.71 -3.14 19.31
CA GLU A 33 7.58 -2.64 18.59
C GLU A 33 7.15 -3.86 17.81
N VAL A 34 6.14 -4.53 18.38
CA VAL A 34 5.02 -5.07 17.63
C VAL A 34 5.18 -4.68 16.17
N GLU A 35 5.45 -5.66 15.32
CA GLU A 35 5.06 -5.58 13.93
C GLU A 35 3.59 -5.13 13.97
N LYS A 36 3.36 -3.82 14.01
CA LYS A 36 2.29 -3.23 13.26
C LYS A 36 2.69 -3.64 11.85
N GLU A 37 2.26 -4.85 11.48
CA GLU A 37 1.47 -4.96 10.27
C GLU A 37 0.71 -3.65 10.22
N GLU A 38 1.21 -2.70 9.41
CA GLU A 38 0.32 -1.74 8.83
C GLU A 38 -0.77 -2.63 8.28
N GLU A 39 -1.90 -2.74 8.99
CA GLU A 39 -3.15 -3.05 8.34
C GLU A 39 -3.19 -1.99 7.24
N GLU A 40 -2.73 -2.37 6.05
CA GLU A 40 -3.02 -1.66 4.82
C GLU A 40 -4.53 -1.51 4.90
N SER A 41 -4.97 -0.33 5.33
CA SER A 41 -6.37 0.02 5.34
C SER A 41 -6.74 -0.03 3.87
N LEU A 42 -7.22 -1.20 3.42
CA LEU A 42 -7.69 -1.40 2.07
C LEU A 42 -8.80 -0.36 1.90
N VAL A 43 -8.47 0.72 1.19
CA VAL A 43 -9.44 1.77 0.88
C VAL A 43 -10.39 1.17 -0.14
N GLY A 44 -11.43 0.51 0.37
CA GLY A 44 -12.46 -0.16 -0.42
C GLY A 44 -12.28 -1.68 -0.52
N THR A 45 -13.37 -2.35 -0.88
CA THR A 45 -13.42 -3.78 -1.18
C THR A 45 -13.34 -3.97 -2.69
N PHE A 46 -12.56 -4.94 -3.16
CA PHE A 46 -12.60 -5.33 -4.57
C PHE A 46 -13.97 -5.89 -4.93
N LEU A 47 -14.55 -5.38 -6.02
CA LEU A 47 -15.81 -5.84 -6.58
C LEU A 47 -15.56 -6.48 -7.94
N ASP A 48 -16.47 -7.37 -8.31
CA ASP A 48 -16.47 -8.04 -9.60
C ASP A 48 -16.70 -7.07 -10.76
N GLY A 49 -16.05 -7.33 -11.89
CA GLY A 49 -16.18 -6.55 -13.10
C GLY A 49 -17.61 -6.35 -13.61
N GLU A 50 -18.50 -7.34 -13.41
CA GLU A 50 -19.91 -7.21 -13.77
C GLU A 50 -20.60 -6.04 -13.07
N TRP A 51 -20.23 -5.77 -11.81
CA TRP A 51 -20.80 -4.66 -11.06
C TRP A 51 -20.44 -3.34 -11.74
N PHE A 52 -19.19 -3.19 -12.17
CA PHE A 52 -18.72 -1.98 -12.85
C PHE A 52 -19.29 -1.85 -14.27
N HIS A 53 -19.51 -2.95 -14.99
CA HIS A 53 -20.23 -2.90 -16.27
C HIS A 53 -21.67 -2.39 -16.16
N LYS A 54 -22.30 -2.58 -15.00
CA LYS A 54 -23.67 -2.13 -14.70
C LYS A 54 -23.71 -0.70 -14.15
N ASN A 55 -22.73 -0.31 -13.34
CA ASN A 55 -22.77 0.91 -12.53
C ASN A 55 -21.75 1.99 -12.93
N ALA A 56 -20.74 1.66 -13.72
CA ALA A 56 -19.74 2.60 -14.22
C ALA A 56 -19.93 2.86 -15.72
N SER A 57 -19.52 4.04 -16.19
CA SER A 57 -19.60 4.42 -17.61
C SER A 57 -18.45 3.80 -18.41
N LEU A 58 -18.46 2.47 -18.56
CA LEU A 58 -17.53 1.73 -19.42
C LEU A 58 -18.04 1.70 -20.86
N ASN A 59 -17.13 1.75 -21.83
CA ASN A 59 -17.49 1.53 -23.22
C ASN A 59 -17.76 0.04 -23.47
N LYS A 60 -19.04 -0.32 -23.54
CA LYS A 60 -19.53 -1.71 -23.66
C LYS A 60 -19.00 -2.48 -24.87
N GLN A 61 -18.51 -1.79 -25.90
CA GLN A 61 -18.00 -2.44 -27.12
C GLN A 61 -16.52 -2.82 -26.99
N TYR A 62 -15.74 -2.06 -26.23
CA TYR A 62 -14.28 -2.13 -26.27
C TYR A 62 -13.64 -2.44 -24.92
N GLU A 63 -14.30 -2.11 -23.81
CA GLU A 63 -13.75 -2.24 -22.47
C GLU A 63 -14.45 -3.36 -21.71
N ILE A 64 -13.69 -4.36 -21.27
CA ILE A 64 -14.15 -5.40 -20.35
C ILE A 64 -13.44 -5.20 -19.01
N CYS A 65 -14.20 -4.98 -17.95
CA CYS A 65 -13.70 -4.89 -16.58
C CYS A 65 -13.65 -6.29 -15.97
N GLU A 66 -12.50 -6.69 -15.42
CA GLU A 66 -12.37 -7.95 -14.68
C GLU A 66 -12.68 -7.75 -13.20
N GLN A 67 -12.15 -6.67 -12.62
CA GLN A 67 -12.30 -6.34 -11.21
C GLN A 67 -11.96 -4.87 -10.98
N GLY A 68 -12.37 -4.33 -9.84
CA GLY A 68 -12.01 -2.97 -9.48
C GLY A 68 -12.28 -2.66 -8.01
N ILE A 69 -11.80 -1.52 -7.57
CA ILE A 69 -11.95 -1.02 -6.21
C ILE A 69 -12.61 0.35 -6.24
N ILE A 70 -13.60 0.54 -5.37
CA ILE A 70 -14.25 1.84 -5.19
C ILE A 70 -13.44 2.62 -4.16
N ILE A 71 -12.89 3.76 -4.59
CA ILE A 71 -12.11 4.66 -3.73
C ILE A 71 -13.04 5.62 -2.99
N ASN A 72 -14.09 6.10 -3.67
CA ASN A 72 -15.10 6.98 -3.08
C ASN A 72 -16.45 6.79 -3.76
N LYS A 73 -17.53 6.84 -2.98
CA LYS A 73 -18.91 6.81 -3.50
C LYS A 73 -19.78 7.76 -2.69
N SER A 74 -20.48 8.65 -3.37
CA SER A 74 -21.58 9.46 -2.84
C SER A 74 -22.89 9.07 -3.52
N ASP A 75 -23.98 9.73 -3.16
CA ASP A 75 -25.29 9.50 -3.78
C ASP A 75 -25.32 9.84 -5.28
N THR A 76 -24.38 10.67 -5.75
CA THR A 76 -24.37 11.18 -7.13
C THR A 76 -23.08 10.89 -7.90
N ARG A 77 -22.01 10.43 -7.22
CA ARG A 77 -20.69 10.25 -7.83
C ARG A 77 -20.02 8.97 -7.35
N LEU A 78 -19.22 8.37 -8.22
CA LEU A 78 -18.48 7.15 -7.93
C LEU A 78 -17.07 7.31 -8.47
N PHE A 79 -16.05 7.31 -7.61
CA PHE A 79 -14.66 7.22 -8.03
C PHE A 79 -14.12 5.82 -7.79
N ALA A 80 -13.66 5.14 -8.85
CA ALA A 80 -13.18 3.77 -8.81
C ALA A 80 -11.95 3.56 -9.70
N VAL A 81 -11.11 2.61 -9.32
CA VAL A 81 -9.96 2.15 -10.09
C VAL A 81 -10.24 0.73 -10.54
N LEU A 82 -10.22 0.50 -11.86
CA LEU A 82 -10.62 -0.75 -12.48
C LEU A 82 -9.44 -1.39 -13.22
N ILE A 83 -9.42 -2.72 -13.26
CA ILE A 83 -8.57 -3.50 -14.15
C ILE A 83 -9.42 -3.91 -15.34
N CYS A 84 -9.08 -3.37 -16.51
CA CYS A 84 -9.79 -3.63 -17.76
C CYS A 84 -8.89 -4.28 -18.80
N HIS A 85 -9.49 -4.90 -19.80
CA HIS A 85 -8.84 -5.31 -21.03
C HIS A 85 -9.71 -4.99 -22.24
N SER A 86 -9.11 -5.01 -23.43
CA SER A 86 -9.87 -4.86 -24.67
C SER A 86 -10.74 -6.09 -24.92
N ALA A 87 -11.92 -5.90 -25.51
CA ALA A 87 -12.75 -7.01 -26.01
C ALA A 87 -12.01 -7.89 -27.04
N TYR A 88 -11.03 -7.33 -27.76
CA TYR A 88 -10.28 -8.03 -28.80
C TYR A 88 -8.97 -8.65 -28.32
N LEU A 89 -8.41 -8.15 -27.21
CA LEU A 89 -7.09 -8.56 -26.72
C LEU A 89 -7.10 -8.69 -25.19
N LYS A 90 -7.43 -9.89 -24.71
CA LYS A 90 -7.52 -10.20 -23.28
C LYS A 90 -6.17 -10.23 -22.56
N SER A 91 -5.08 -10.48 -23.30
CA SER A 91 -3.73 -10.53 -22.73
C SER A 91 -3.22 -9.16 -22.28
N GLU A 92 -3.73 -8.09 -22.87
CA GLU A 92 -3.34 -6.73 -22.52
C GLU A 92 -4.32 -6.15 -21.52
N LYS A 93 -3.83 -5.93 -20.30
CA LYS A 93 -4.59 -5.34 -19.21
C LYS A 93 -4.11 -3.93 -18.95
N TYR A 94 -5.02 -3.06 -18.58
CA TYR A 94 -4.73 -1.68 -18.23
C TYR A 94 -5.54 -1.25 -17.01
N VAL A 95 -5.02 -0.23 -16.32
CA VAL A 95 -5.71 0.41 -15.22
C VAL A 95 -6.59 1.52 -15.76
N ARG A 96 -7.88 1.49 -15.42
CA ARG A 96 -8.87 2.48 -15.83
C ARG A 96 -9.39 3.23 -14.61
N LEU A 97 -9.23 4.55 -14.61
CA LEU A 97 -9.88 5.42 -13.65
C LEU A 97 -11.32 5.69 -14.11
N SER A 98 -12.28 5.52 -13.22
CA SER A 98 -13.71 5.77 -13.46
C SER A 98 -14.22 6.80 -12.47
N TRP A 99 -14.94 7.82 -12.95
CA TRP A 99 -15.60 8.85 -12.14
C TRP A 99 -16.99 9.19 -12.68
#